data_AF-A0A940W226-F1
#
_entry.id   AF-A0A940W226-F1
#
_cell.length_a   1.000
_cell.length_b   1.000
_cell.length_c   1.000
_cell.angle_alpha   90.00
_cell.angle_beta   90.00
_cell.angle_gamma   90.00
#
_symmetry.space_group_name_H-M   'P 1'
#
loop_
_entity.id
_entity.type
_entity.pdbx_description
1 polymer ?
#
loop_
_entity_poly.entity_id
_entity_poly.type
_entity_poly.pdbx_seq_one_letter_code
_entity_poly.pdbx_strand_id
1 'polypeptide(L)' 'MVCQASGGPGKYTGRGMKESHQHLNITEKEWQAMGADFKKVQNKFKVPEQEQKELFAIIEGTKKDIVISPVGKMQ' A
#
# COMPACT_ATOMS: atom_id res chain seq x y z
N MET A 1 2.77 -7.30 7.24
CA MET A 1 2.41 -5.95 7.71
C MET A 1 0.90 -5.85 7.92
N VAL A 2 0.08 -5.98 6.87
CA VAL A 2 -1.39 -5.80 6.92
C VAL A 2 -2.07 -6.60 8.05
N CYS A 3 -1.76 -7.89 8.23
CA CYS A 3 -2.33 -8.71 9.30
C CYS A 3 -2.10 -8.12 10.71
N GLN A 4 -0.90 -7.61 10.99
CA GLN A 4 -0.63 -6.93 12.26
C GLN A 4 -1.41 -5.61 12.34
N ALA A 5 -1.40 -4.81 11.27
CA ALA A 5 -2.04 -3.49 11.22
C ALA A 5 -3.57 -3.56 11.35
N SER A 6 -4.18 -4.67 10.92
CA SER A 6 -5.61 -4.95 11.07
C SER A 6 -5.96 -5.59 12.43
N GLY A 7 -5.03 -5.63 13.40
CA GLY A 7 -5.26 -6.19 14.74
C GLY A 7 -5.10 -7.71 14.86
N GLY A 8 -4.55 -8.38 13.85
CA GLY A 8 -4.24 -9.81 13.90
C GLY A 8 -3.12 -10.14 14.89
N PRO A 9 -3.04 -11.38 15.39
CA PRO A 9 -2.11 -11.78 16.45
C PRO A 9 -0.64 -11.84 16.00
N GLY A 10 -0.39 -11.87 14.68
CA GLY A 10 0.96 -11.98 14.13
C GLY A 10 1.70 -10.64 14.09
N LYS A 11 3.00 -10.66 14.44
CA LYS A 11 3.89 -9.52 14.23
C LYS A 11 4.56 -9.60 12.86
N TYR A 12 4.63 -8.48 12.17
CA TYR A 12 5.41 -8.32 10.97
C TYR A 12 6.88 -8.09 11.33
N THR A 13 7.74 -9.02 10.92
CA THR A 13 9.18 -8.99 11.16
C THR A 13 10.00 -8.78 9.87
N GLY A 14 9.32 -8.44 8.78
CA GLY A 14 9.97 -8.17 7.50
C GLY A 14 10.62 -6.79 7.44
N ARG A 15 11.30 -6.54 6.32
CA ARG A 15 11.92 -5.24 5.99
C ARG A 15 10.93 -4.09 6.09
N GLY A 16 11.45 -2.89 6.38
CA GLY A 16 10.65 -1.66 6.33
C GLY A 16 10.05 -1.43 4.94
N MET A 17 8.98 -0.62 4.84
CA MET A 17 8.32 -0.34 3.56
C MET A 17 9.29 0.31 2.56
N LYS A 18 10.13 1.25 2.99
CA LYS A 18 11.14 1.88 2.13
C LYS A 18 12.18 0.88 1.64
N GLU A 19 12.78 0.14 2.56
CA GLU A 19 13.83 -0.84 2.24
C GLU A 19 13.32 -1.93 1.26
N SER A 20 12.06 -2.34 1.44
CA SER A 20 11.41 -3.35 0.60
C SER A 20 11.15 -2.88 -0.83
N HIS A 21 10.96 -1.58 -1.08
CA HIS A 21 10.43 -1.10 -2.37
C HIS A 21 11.29 -0.04 -3.07
N GLN A 22 12.25 0.60 -2.39
CA GLN A 22 13.06 1.70 -2.94
C GLN A 22 13.77 1.37 -4.27
N HIS A 23 14.09 0.09 -4.51
CA HIS A 23 14.78 -0.36 -5.71
C HIS A 23 13.85 -0.61 -6.92
N LEU A 24 12.53 -0.54 -6.70
CA LEU A 24 11.51 -0.81 -7.73
C LEU A 24 11.09 0.46 -8.49
N ASN A 25 11.45 1.65 -7.99
CA ASN A 25 11.10 2.94 -8.60
C ASN A 25 9.60 3.11 -8.89
N ILE A 26 8.74 2.63 -7.98
CA ILE A 26 7.28 2.63 -8.16
C ILE A 26 6.76 4.06 -8.32
N THR A 27 6.09 4.31 -9.43
CA THR A 27 5.50 5.60 -9.78
C THR A 27 4.10 5.77 -9.18
N GLU A 28 3.61 7.02 -9.14
CA GLU A 28 2.23 7.31 -8.74
C GLU A 28 1.22 6.55 -9.60
N LYS A 29 1.47 6.43 -10.91
CA LYS A 29 0.58 5.70 -11.82
C LYS A 29 0.49 4.21 -11.45
N GLU A 30 1.60 3.58 -11.13
CA GLU A 30 1.64 2.17 -10.73
C GLU A 30 1.00 1.96 -9.34
N TRP A 31 1.18 2.92 -8.43
CA TRP A 31 0.47 2.92 -7.15
C TRP A 31 -1.05 2.95 -7.33
N GLN A 32 -1.56 3.83 -8.19
CA GLN A 32 -2.99 3.91 -8.50
C GLN A 32 -3.51 2.63 -9.17
N ALA A 33 -2.70 2.02 -10.05
CA ALA A 33 -3.04 0.73 -10.66
C ALA A 33 -3.17 -0.37 -9.59
N MET A 34 -2.22 -0.46 -8.66
CA MET A 34 -2.28 -1.38 -7.52
C MET A 34 -3.52 -1.13 -6.66
N GLY A 35 -3.86 0.13 -6.37
CA GLY A 35 -5.07 0.49 -5.62
C GLY A 35 -6.36 0.04 -6.34
N ALA A 36 -6.43 0.20 -7.66
CA ALA A 36 -7.57 -0.27 -8.45
C ALA A 36 -7.72 -1.79 -8.41
N ASP A 37 -6.61 -2.54 -8.55
CA ASP A 37 -6.61 -4.00 -8.45
C ASP A 37 -6.98 -4.46 -7.03
N PHE A 38 -6.49 -3.76 -6.00
CA PHE A 38 -6.82 -4.06 -4.62
C PHE A 38 -8.32 -3.88 -4.34
N LYS A 39 -8.94 -2.80 -4.85
CA LYS A 39 -10.40 -2.60 -4.77
C LYS A 39 -11.15 -3.72 -5.49
N LYS A 40 -10.70 -4.10 -6.69
CA LYS A 40 -11.32 -5.16 -7.50
C LYS A 40 -11.33 -6.50 -6.77
N VAL A 41 -10.23 -6.86 -6.11
CA VAL A 41 -10.14 -8.09 -5.31
C VAL A 41 -11.08 -8.04 -4.10
N GLN A 42 -11.10 -6.93 -3.36
CA GLN A 42 -12.01 -6.78 -2.21
C GLN A 42 -13.48 -6.88 -2.61
N ASN A 43 -13.87 -6.27 -3.73
CA ASN A 43 -15.21 -6.39 -4.29
C ASN A 43 -15.55 -7.85 -4.66
N LYS A 44 -14.62 -8.57 -5.31
CA LYS A 44 -14.79 -9.99 -5.67
C LYS A 44 -15.08 -10.85 -4.43
N PHE A 45 -14.38 -10.59 -3.33
CA PHE A 45 -14.56 -11.32 -2.08
C PHE A 45 -15.67 -10.74 -1.18
N LYS A 46 -16.40 -9.72 -1.66
CA LYS A 46 -17.51 -9.08 -0.95
C LYS A 46 -17.10 -8.57 0.45
N VAL A 47 -15.88 -8.07 0.58
CA VAL A 47 -15.45 -7.38 1.81
C VAL A 47 -16.39 -6.19 2.06
N PRO A 48 -16.95 -6.00 3.26
CA PRO A 48 -17.87 -4.89 3.49
C PRO A 48 -17.16 -3.53 3.40
N GLU A 49 -17.93 -2.49 3.08
CA GLU A 49 -17.36 -1.18 2.69
C GLU A 49 -16.47 -0.56 3.77
N GLN A 50 -16.84 -0.76 5.04
CA GLN A 50 -16.08 -0.25 6.18
C GLN A 50 -14.67 -0.86 6.21
N GLU A 51 -14.57 -2.19 6.18
CA GLU A 51 -13.30 -2.90 6.20
C GLU A 51 -12.46 -2.57 4.96
N GLN A 52 -13.11 -2.33 3.82
CA GLN A 52 -12.37 -1.86 2.63
C GLN A 52 -11.72 -0.50 2.88
N LYS A 53 -12.43 0.45 3.47
CA LYS A 53 -11.89 1.79 3.80
C LYS A 53 -10.74 1.68 4.80
N GLU A 54 -10.89 0.85 5.82
CA GLU A 54 -9.85 0.62 6.84
C GLU A 54 -8.59 0.02 6.22
N LEU A 55 -8.73 -1.00 5.35
CA LEU A 55 -7.60 -1.61 4.64
C LEU A 55 -6.92 -0.61 3.69
N PHE A 56 -7.68 0.21 2.98
CA PHE A 56 -7.11 1.28 2.15
C PHE A 56 -6.34 2.31 2.98
N ALA A 57 -6.85 2.69 4.15
CA ALA A 57 -6.14 3.61 5.04
C ALA A 57 -4.79 3.04 5.52
N ILE A 58 -4.73 1.75 5.85
CA ILE A 58 -3.48 1.05 6.21
C ILE A 58 -2.48 1.09 5.05
N ILE A 59 -2.93 0.74 3.84
CA ILE A 59 -2.04 0.70 2.66
C ILE A 59 -1.57 2.10 2.27
N GLU A 60 -2.46 3.09 2.25
CA GLU A 60 -2.12 4.47 1.87
C GLU A 60 -1.12 5.10 2.86
N GLY A 61 -1.17 4.72 4.13
CA GLY A 61 -0.17 5.14 5.13
C GLY A 61 1.28 4.73 4.79
N THR A 62 1.48 3.76 3.90
CA THR A 62 2.81 3.30 3.46
C THR A 62 3.33 4.01 2.21
N LYS A 63 2.47 4.75 1.50
CA LYS A 63 2.76 5.31 0.19
C LYS A 63 4.03 6.15 0.14
N LYS A 64 4.24 7.00 1.15
CA LYS A 64 5.42 7.90 1.24
C LYS A 64 6.76 7.16 1.23
N ASP A 65 6.77 5.90 1.65
CA ASP A 65 7.96 5.07 1.73
C ASP A 65 8.16 4.24 0.45
N ILE A 66 7.12 4.11 -0.38
CA ILE A 66 7.07 3.20 -1.53
C ILE A 66 7.13 3.95 -2.86
N VAL A 67 6.36 5.02 -2.99
CA VAL A 67 6.21 5.76 -4.25
C VAL A 67 7.31 6.79 -4.37
N ILE A 68 7.99 6.78 -5.52
CA ILE A 68 8.96 7.83 -5.82
C ILE A 68 8.22 9.16 -5.94
N SER A 69 8.67 10.16 -5.19
CA SER A 69 8.25 11.53 -5.48
C SER A 69 8.70 11.86 -6.91
N PRO A 70 7.91 12.64 -7.68
CA PRO A 70 8.40 13.11 -8.97
C PRO A 70 9.76 13.74 -8.71
N VAL A 71 10.80 13.19 -9.34
CA VAL A 71 12.15 13.74 -9.27
C VAL A 71 11.98 15.24 -9.54
N GLY A 72 12.41 16.05 -8.58
CA GLY A 72 12.36 17.50 -8.71
C GLY A 72 12.88 17.88 -10.07
N LYS A 73 12.22 18.85 -10.71
CA LYS A 73 12.78 19.58 -11.85
C LYS A 73 14.28 19.75 -11.61
N MET A 74 15.12 19.29 -12.54
CA MET A 74 16.49 19.75 -12.61
C MET A 74 16.43 21.29 -12.64
N GLN A 75 16.92 21.92 -11.57
CA GLN A 75 17.46 23.28 -11.63
C GLN A 75 18.97 23.14 -11.72
#